data_AF-A0A5S9N326-F1
#
_entry.id   AF-A0A5S9N326-F1
#
_cell.length_a   1.000
_cell.length_b   1.000
_cell.length_c   1.000
_cell.angle_alpha   90.00
_cell.angle_beta   90.00
_cell.angle_gamma   90.00
#
_symmetry.space_group_name_H-M   'P 1'
#
loop_
_entity.id
_entity.type
_entity.pdbx_description
1 polymer ?
#
loop_
_entity_poly.entity_id
_entity_poly.type
_entity_poly.pdbx_seq_one_letter_code
_entity_poly.pdbx_strand_id
1 'polypeptide(L)'
;MKLSSAAHAHASTTIRQLQRTVSVAALILLAACSGDSDFSGNSYLSSGNNPEPQLFDNVNRSDFRNADGTVSPLSQTLANCVIIETFEEVCPLSTLSFIGAPATLPTKQQIMDRLIVSHDWMADNFSQLLDRMPEDMYRLFGSTTAIVIHSHIRPAFFLPATGAIYLDPQYLWLTAAQRNTISNEQDYRAGFASQVGFANLATYTKNNDFAFGDSTAAIRGQSQTLYALSALLFHELAHAADQYPLTLIAGRVDADVRPFNLIKDDQDTSSDLDRSLPLTSTTMRQIGQVLFQGEKASSTIAALTAAEVGSHFETDGASDTYAYSTKYEDTAMLFEEFMMKIHYNVDRELAFADRPISQPCQDYNVTYRISNRYQDVIQRVEFVVDRLLPGHTHQSFMTNFPTRANTLICKPALQSRQLGHESDDETTTEPALNIEDVLNNTTRWR
;
A
#
# COMPACT_ATOMS: atom_id res chain seq x y z
N MET A 1 15.97 -18.78 -53.91
CA MET A 1 17.22 -19.30 -54.50
C MET A 1 17.86 -18.15 -55.30
N LYS A 2 19.12 -17.77 -54.96
CA LYS A 2 19.96 -16.67 -55.51
C LYS A 2 19.47 -15.24 -55.17
N LEU A 3 20.12 -14.47 -54.29
CA LEU A 3 21.48 -13.87 -54.24
C LEU A 3 21.70 -12.65 -55.15
N SER A 4 22.09 -11.55 -54.47
CA SER A 4 22.99 -10.47 -54.93
C SER A 4 22.42 -9.50 -55.97
N SER A 5 22.88 -8.26 -56.11
CA SER A 5 23.85 -7.42 -55.41
C SER A 5 23.72 -6.01 -56.00
N ALA A 6 23.95 -5.00 -55.15
CA ALA A 6 24.81 -3.85 -55.36
C ALA A 6 24.73 -3.06 -56.68
N ALA A 7 24.73 -1.72 -56.56
CA ALA A 7 25.96 -0.92 -56.65
C ALA A 7 25.75 0.50 -57.21
N HIS A 8 26.78 1.31 -56.97
CA HIS A 8 27.19 2.56 -57.62
C HIS A 8 26.54 3.85 -57.07
N ALA A 9 27.22 4.86 -56.53
CA ALA A 9 28.61 5.39 -56.49
C ALA A 9 28.67 6.81 -57.08
N HIS A 10 29.59 7.60 -56.51
CA HIS A 10 30.20 8.85 -56.98
C HIS A 10 29.44 10.17 -56.74
N ALA A 11 29.94 11.07 -55.86
CA ALA A 11 31.09 12.00 -55.98
C ALA A 11 30.63 13.32 -56.63
N SER A 12 31.00 14.57 -56.28
CA SER A 12 32.12 15.17 -55.55
C SER A 12 31.89 16.71 -55.50
N THR A 13 32.40 17.41 -54.46
CA THR A 13 33.04 18.79 -54.47
C THR A 13 32.22 20.02 -54.94
N THR A 14 32.24 21.27 -54.41
CA THR A 14 33.01 22.04 -53.40
C THR A 14 32.43 23.48 -53.27
N ILE A 15 32.66 24.14 -52.11
CA ILE A 15 32.92 25.60 -51.89
C ILE A 15 31.79 26.64 -52.06
N ARG A 16 31.34 27.31 -50.97
CA ARG A 16 31.71 28.69 -50.51
C ARG A 16 30.72 29.21 -49.44
N GLN A 17 31.28 29.85 -48.40
CA GLN A 17 30.58 30.53 -47.31
C GLN A 17 29.69 31.69 -47.78
N LEU A 18 28.52 31.85 -47.16
CA LEU A 18 27.98 33.17 -46.79
C LEU A 18 26.95 33.03 -45.66
N GLN A 19 27.24 33.71 -44.56
CA GLN A 19 26.37 33.88 -43.40
C GLN A 19 25.05 34.54 -43.83
N ARG A 20 23.92 33.96 -43.41
CA ARG A 20 22.71 34.69 -43.06
C ARG A 20 21.91 33.88 -42.05
N THR A 21 21.92 34.40 -40.83
CA THR A 21 21.01 34.09 -39.73
C THR A 21 19.56 34.12 -40.20
N VAL A 22 18.90 32.97 -40.15
CA VAL A 22 17.45 32.88 -39.98
C VAL A 22 17.21 31.82 -38.91
N SER A 23 16.86 32.29 -37.73
CA SER A 23 16.37 31.47 -36.63
C SER A 23 15.10 30.76 -37.08
N VAL A 24 15.16 29.44 -37.23
CA VAL A 24 13.98 28.59 -37.27
C VAL A 24 13.91 27.90 -35.92
N ALA A 25 13.03 28.41 -35.07
CA ALA A 25 12.61 27.75 -33.85
C ALA A 25 11.90 26.44 -34.24
N ALA A 26 12.61 25.33 -34.11
CA ALA A 26 11.99 24.02 -34.08
C ALA A 26 11.34 23.87 -32.70
N LEU A 27 10.01 24.10 -32.65
CA LEU A 27 9.19 23.62 -31.54
C LEU A 27 9.20 22.09 -31.59
N ILE A 28 10.12 21.49 -30.84
CA ILE A 28 10.01 20.09 -30.43
C ILE A 28 9.06 20.11 -29.23
N LEU A 29 7.79 19.74 -29.47
CA LEU A 29 6.84 19.36 -28.42
C LEU A 29 7.32 18.03 -27.84
N LEU A 30 8.23 18.10 -26.86
CA LEU A 30 8.41 17.04 -25.89
C LEU A 30 7.24 17.14 -24.91
N ALA A 31 6.21 16.32 -25.13
CA ALA A 31 5.32 15.94 -24.05
C ALA A 31 6.14 15.08 -23.08
N ALA A 32 6.73 15.73 -22.09
CA ALA A 32 7.30 15.06 -20.92
C ALA A 32 6.13 14.54 -20.07
N CYS A 33 5.73 13.29 -20.34
CA CYS A 33 5.13 12.45 -19.33
C CYS A 33 6.28 11.77 -18.59
N SER A 34 6.78 12.43 -17.55
CA SER A 34 7.66 11.84 -16.54
C SER A 34 7.07 12.24 -15.19
N GLY A 35 6.00 11.54 -14.81
CA GLY A 35 5.55 11.51 -13.42
C GLY A 35 6.34 10.42 -12.71
N ASP A 36 7.65 10.65 -12.56
CA ASP A 36 8.45 9.88 -11.62
C ASP A 36 8.12 10.45 -10.25
N SER A 37 7.26 9.76 -9.50
CA SER A 37 7.16 9.99 -8.06
C SER A 37 8.38 9.33 -7.43
N ASP A 38 9.50 10.08 -7.40
CA ASP A 38 10.66 9.72 -6.60
C ASP A 38 10.20 9.47 -5.17
N PHE A 39 10.40 8.25 -4.67
CA PHE A 39 10.23 7.90 -3.26
C PHE A 39 11.37 8.54 -2.45
N SER A 40 11.46 9.86 -2.44
CA SER A 40 12.34 10.56 -1.52
C SER A 40 11.66 10.55 -0.16
N GLY A 41 11.92 9.52 0.65
CA GLY A 41 11.42 9.42 2.03
C GLY A 41 11.93 10.54 2.96
N ASN A 42 12.50 11.62 2.40
CA ASN A 42 12.99 12.79 3.11
C ASN A 42 11.85 13.77 3.46
N SER A 43 10.71 13.73 2.75
CA SER A 43 9.57 14.62 3.06
C SER A 43 8.83 14.20 4.33
N TYR A 44 8.66 12.88 4.53
CA TYR A 44 8.00 12.27 5.70
C TYR A 44 8.84 12.23 7.00
N LEU A 45 10.14 12.49 6.90
CA LEU A 45 11.11 12.42 8.01
C LEU A 45 11.56 13.81 8.50
N SER A 46 11.13 14.90 7.88
CA SER A 46 11.58 16.26 8.21
C SER A 46 10.72 16.93 9.28
N SER A 47 11.36 17.45 10.34
CA SER A 47 10.76 18.27 11.40
C SER A 47 10.51 19.74 11.00
N GLY A 48 10.24 20.00 9.72
CA GLY A 48 9.81 21.31 9.22
C GLY A 48 8.30 21.50 9.38
N ASN A 49 7.83 22.75 9.43
CA ASN A 49 6.41 23.15 9.50
C ASN A 49 5.58 22.77 8.25
N ASN A 50 5.83 21.60 7.66
CA ASN A 50 5.08 21.08 6.53
C ASN A 50 3.82 20.35 7.05
N PRO A 51 2.67 20.48 6.38
CA PRO A 51 1.44 19.77 6.74
C PRO A 51 1.47 18.26 6.36
N GLU A 52 2.65 17.69 6.05
CA GLU A 52 2.78 16.26 5.76
C GLU A 52 2.78 15.44 7.05
N PRO A 53 2.12 14.27 7.09
CA PRO A 53 2.07 13.43 8.28
C PRO A 53 3.47 12.90 8.63
N GLN A 54 3.91 13.08 9.87
CA GLN A 54 5.14 12.43 10.33
C GLN A 54 4.84 10.99 10.70
N LEU A 55 5.62 10.05 10.16
CA LEU A 55 5.39 8.60 10.31
C LEU A 55 5.38 8.11 11.76
N PHE A 56 6.08 8.83 12.65
CA PHE A 56 6.30 8.45 14.04
C PHE A 56 5.82 9.50 15.04
N ASP A 57 4.87 10.35 14.63
CA ASP A 57 4.20 11.25 15.56
C ASP A 57 3.65 10.46 16.76
N ASN A 58 3.94 10.94 17.97
CA ASN A 58 3.55 10.29 19.23
C ASN A 58 4.06 8.84 19.43
N VAL A 59 5.12 8.44 18.73
CA VAL A 59 5.80 7.15 18.91
C VAL A 59 7.16 7.35 19.59
N ASN A 60 7.29 6.95 20.85
CA ASN A 60 8.55 7.08 21.58
C ASN A 60 9.32 5.74 21.63
N ARG A 61 10.62 5.77 21.31
CA ARG A 61 11.50 4.59 21.38
C ARG A 61 11.48 3.92 22.76
N SER A 62 11.27 4.68 23.83
CA SER A 62 11.22 4.14 25.20
C SER A 62 10.00 3.26 25.48
N ASP A 63 8.95 3.35 24.66
CA ASP A 63 7.68 2.65 24.89
C ASP A 63 7.76 1.17 24.47
N PHE A 64 8.78 0.82 23.67
CA PHE A 64 8.90 -0.50 23.07
C PHE A 64 9.43 -1.59 24.01
N ARG A 65 8.70 -2.70 23.98
CA ARG A 65 9.00 -3.95 24.67
C ARG A 65 9.22 -5.05 23.64
N ASN A 66 9.97 -6.07 24.03
CA ASN A 66 10.05 -7.33 23.32
C ASN A 66 8.66 -8.01 23.27
N ALA A 67 8.54 -9.05 22.43
CA ALA A 67 7.36 -9.92 22.38
C ALA A 67 6.99 -10.59 23.72
N ASP A 68 7.93 -10.75 24.65
CA ASP A 68 7.68 -11.32 25.99
C ASP A 68 7.30 -10.25 27.04
N GLY A 69 7.08 -9.01 26.62
CA GLY A 69 6.73 -7.86 27.48
C GLY A 69 7.93 -7.21 28.19
N THR A 70 9.13 -7.75 28.04
CA THR A 70 10.33 -7.20 28.69
C THR A 70 10.91 -6.01 27.93
N VAL A 71 11.41 -5.01 28.66
CA VAL A 71 12.27 -3.97 28.08
C VAL A 71 13.70 -4.45 28.20
N SER A 72 14.40 -4.59 27.07
CA SER A 72 15.75 -5.15 27.04
C SER A 72 16.66 -4.41 26.05
N PRO A 73 17.98 -4.65 26.06
CA PRO A 73 18.86 -4.13 25.01
C PRO A 73 18.42 -4.51 23.60
N LEU A 74 17.73 -5.64 23.41
CA LEU A 74 17.20 -6.06 22.12
C LEU A 74 16.06 -5.14 21.65
N SER A 75 15.00 -4.93 22.46
CA SER A 75 13.89 -4.04 22.08
C SER A 75 14.36 -2.61 21.82
N GLN A 76 15.33 -2.13 22.59
CA GLN A 76 15.94 -0.82 22.38
C GLN A 76 16.76 -0.76 21.09
N THR A 77 17.51 -1.81 20.76
CA THR A 77 18.24 -1.90 19.49
C THR A 77 17.26 -1.88 18.32
N LEU A 78 16.19 -2.70 18.37
CA LEU A 78 15.15 -2.73 17.35
C LEU A 78 14.50 -1.34 17.19
N ALA A 79 14.04 -0.73 18.28
CA ALA A 79 13.41 0.60 18.25
C ALA A 79 14.35 1.68 17.66
N ASN A 80 15.63 1.69 18.03
CA ASN A 80 16.61 2.61 17.47
C ASN A 80 16.86 2.41 15.97
N CYS A 81 16.72 1.19 15.47
CA CYS A 81 16.93 0.90 14.05
C CYS A 81 15.73 1.23 13.16
N VAL A 82 14.52 1.25 13.71
CA VAL A 82 13.27 1.32 12.92
C VAL A 82 12.46 2.59 13.16
N ILE A 83 12.51 3.17 14.36
CA ILE A 83 11.87 4.46 14.63
C ILE A 83 12.88 5.55 14.33
N ILE A 84 12.94 5.98 13.07
CA ILE A 84 13.95 6.90 12.57
C ILE A 84 13.39 8.31 12.37
N GLU A 85 14.19 9.33 12.67
CA GLU A 85 13.99 10.72 12.28
C GLU A 85 14.80 11.07 11.02
N THR A 86 15.90 10.36 10.78
CA THR A 86 16.73 10.56 9.56
C THR A 86 17.26 9.23 9.03
N PHE A 87 17.59 9.18 7.74
CA PHE A 87 18.19 7.99 7.12
C PHE A 87 19.56 7.59 7.72
N GLU A 88 20.26 8.53 8.36
CA GLU A 88 21.54 8.28 9.04
C GLU A 88 21.39 7.36 10.27
N GLU A 89 20.18 7.26 10.83
CA GLU A 89 19.88 6.39 11.97
C GLU A 89 19.59 4.94 11.58
N VAL A 90 19.28 4.68 10.31
CA VAL A 90 18.95 3.31 9.83
C VAL A 90 20.12 2.36 10.08
N CYS A 91 19.88 1.28 10.83
CA CYS A 91 20.94 0.32 11.12
C CYS A 91 21.44 -0.43 9.88
N PRO A 92 22.74 -0.79 9.83
CA PRO A 92 23.23 -1.76 8.87
C PRO A 92 22.69 -3.16 9.17
N LEU A 93 22.70 -4.05 8.17
CA LEU A 93 22.19 -5.42 8.27
C LEU A 93 22.99 -6.31 9.25
N SER A 94 24.21 -5.91 9.60
CA SER A 94 25.06 -6.50 10.64
C SER A 94 24.51 -6.27 12.04
N THR A 95 23.70 -5.22 12.21
CA THR A 95 22.97 -4.91 13.45
C THR A 95 21.55 -5.46 13.39
N LEU A 96 20.83 -5.23 12.29
CA LEU A 96 19.46 -5.70 12.10
C LEU A 96 19.29 -6.33 10.72
N SER A 97 19.52 -7.63 10.61
CA SER A 97 19.36 -8.38 9.35
C SER A 97 17.90 -8.50 8.94
N PHE A 98 17.62 -8.96 7.72
CA PHE A 98 16.29 -9.49 7.41
C PHE A 98 15.96 -10.73 8.25
N ILE A 99 14.68 -10.95 8.55
CA ILE A 99 14.19 -12.12 9.31
C ILE A 99 14.51 -13.41 8.54
N GLY A 100 14.46 -13.36 7.21
CA GLY A 100 14.75 -14.48 6.32
C GLY A 100 16.25 -14.78 6.14
N ALA A 101 17.14 -14.07 6.82
CA ALA A 101 18.58 -14.33 6.76
C ALA A 101 19.02 -15.21 7.96
N PRO A 102 19.72 -16.35 7.76
CA PRO A 102 20.14 -16.96 6.50
C PRO A 102 19.12 -17.99 5.91
N ALA A 103 17.93 -18.15 6.50
CA ALA A 103 16.93 -19.14 6.08
C ALA A 103 15.66 -18.49 5.53
N THR A 104 15.23 -18.85 4.32
CA THR A 104 14.09 -18.22 3.62
C THR A 104 12.70 -18.58 4.16
N LEU A 105 12.60 -19.53 5.09
CA LEU A 105 11.38 -19.80 5.85
C LEU A 105 11.65 -19.50 7.34
N PRO A 106 11.36 -18.27 7.79
CA PRO A 106 11.35 -17.92 9.19
C PRO A 106 10.50 -18.85 10.04
N THR A 107 10.98 -19.17 11.23
CA THR A 107 10.16 -19.77 12.29
C THR A 107 9.36 -18.69 13.01
N LYS A 108 8.31 -19.10 13.73
CA LYS A 108 7.55 -18.20 14.61
C LYS A 108 8.48 -17.44 15.57
N GLN A 109 9.43 -18.15 16.19
CA GLN A 109 10.35 -17.53 17.14
C GLN A 109 11.17 -16.42 16.47
N GLN A 110 11.69 -16.65 15.26
CA GLN A 110 12.45 -15.63 14.54
C GLN A 110 11.62 -14.39 14.19
N ILE A 111 10.33 -14.56 13.91
CA ILE A 111 9.40 -13.44 13.69
C ILE A 111 9.17 -12.69 15.01
N MET A 112 8.86 -13.43 16.10
CA MET A 112 8.61 -12.84 17.41
C MET A 112 9.85 -12.17 18.03
N ASP A 113 11.06 -12.66 17.75
CA ASP A 113 12.33 -12.05 18.17
C ASP A 113 12.57 -10.68 17.52
N ARG A 114 11.82 -10.36 16.46
CA ARG A 114 11.90 -9.12 15.67
C ARG A 114 10.65 -8.26 15.82
N LEU A 115 9.75 -8.66 16.72
CA LEU A 115 8.56 -7.91 17.08
C LEU A 115 8.85 -7.01 18.29
N ILE A 116 8.54 -5.72 18.13
CA ILE A 116 8.46 -4.77 19.24
C ILE A 116 7.06 -4.17 19.36
N VAL A 117 6.59 -4.03 20.59
CA VAL A 117 5.22 -3.56 20.88
C VAL A 117 5.18 -2.49 21.96
N SER A 118 4.17 -1.62 21.88
CA SER A 118 3.85 -0.66 22.95
C SER A 118 3.09 -1.27 24.14
N HIS A 119 2.33 -2.33 23.89
CA HIS A 119 1.52 -3.02 24.89
C HIS A 119 1.64 -4.54 24.74
N ASP A 120 1.79 -5.26 25.86
CA ASP A 120 2.02 -6.72 25.87
C ASP A 120 0.94 -7.50 25.11
N TRP A 121 -0.32 -7.06 25.24
CA TRP A 121 -1.46 -7.71 24.58
C TRP A 121 -1.33 -7.74 23.06
N MET A 122 -0.62 -6.78 22.45
CA MET A 122 -0.39 -6.72 21.01
C MET A 122 0.48 -7.90 20.57
N ALA A 123 1.54 -8.20 21.33
CA ALA A 123 2.42 -9.34 21.07
C ALA A 123 1.70 -10.67 21.35
N ASP A 124 0.93 -10.76 22.43
CA ASP A 124 0.16 -11.95 22.76
C ASP A 124 -0.84 -12.31 21.66
N ASN A 125 -1.62 -11.32 21.20
CA ASN A 125 -2.61 -11.53 20.15
C ASN A 125 -1.93 -11.82 18.80
N PHE A 126 -0.87 -11.09 18.44
CA PHE A 126 -0.11 -11.34 17.20
C PHE A 126 0.46 -12.76 17.19
N SER A 127 1.10 -13.19 18.28
CA SER A 127 1.65 -14.54 18.44
C SER A 127 0.59 -15.64 18.27
N GLN A 128 -0.60 -15.47 18.87
CA GLN A 128 -1.70 -16.43 18.77
C GLN A 128 -2.30 -16.48 17.37
N LEU A 129 -2.41 -15.34 16.68
CA LEU A 129 -2.93 -15.30 15.32
C LEU A 129 -1.91 -15.85 14.32
N LEU A 130 -0.62 -15.63 14.54
CA LEU A 130 0.47 -16.15 13.73
C LEU A 130 0.51 -17.70 13.73
N ASP A 131 0.11 -18.36 14.81
CA ASP A 131 -0.06 -19.84 14.85
C ASP A 131 -1.13 -20.36 13.86
N ARG A 132 -2.02 -19.48 13.40
CA ARG A 132 -3.14 -19.81 12.51
C ARG A 132 -2.94 -19.28 11.08
N MET A 133 -1.79 -18.67 10.81
CA MET A 133 -1.44 -18.14 9.49
C MET A 133 -0.78 -19.23 8.63
N PRO A 134 -0.95 -19.15 7.30
CA PRO A 134 -0.34 -20.10 6.38
C PRO A 134 1.18 -19.94 6.32
N GLU A 135 1.88 -20.97 5.86
CA GLU A 135 3.33 -20.95 5.68
C GLU A 135 3.79 -19.80 4.76
N ASP A 136 3.02 -19.45 3.74
CA ASP A 136 3.33 -18.33 2.84
C ASP A 136 3.47 -17.00 3.59
N MET A 137 2.70 -16.80 4.66
CA MET A 137 2.84 -15.63 5.52
C MET A 137 4.22 -15.60 6.19
N TYR A 138 4.71 -16.75 6.68
CA TYR A 138 6.02 -16.87 7.30
C TYR A 138 7.14 -16.58 6.29
N ARG A 139 6.99 -17.05 5.04
CA ARG A 139 7.95 -16.78 3.96
C ARG A 139 8.05 -15.29 3.69
N LEU A 140 6.92 -14.61 3.58
CA LEU A 140 6.84 -13.17 3.33
C LEU A 140 7.49 -12.33 4.43
N PHE A 141 7.37 -12.71 5.71
CA PHE A 141 8.13 -12.07 6.79
C PHE A 141 9.65 -12.09 6.56
N GLY A 142 10.14 -13.05 5.76
CA GLY A 142 11.54 -13.13 5.38
C GLY A 142 12.09 -11.87 4.70
N SER A 143 11.23 -11.09 4.06
CA SER A 143 11.55 -9.81 3.39
C SER A 143 11.52 -8.59 4.32
N THR A 144 11.24 -8.78 5.61
CA THR A 144 11.25 -7.69 6.60
C THR A 144 12.46 -7.78 7.50
N THR A 145 12.82 -6.67 8.15
CA THR A 145 13.86 -6.61 9.19
C THR A 145 13.27 -6.69 10.60
N ALA A 146 12.11 -6.06 10.79
CA ALA A 146 11.36 -6.00 12.05
C ALA A 146 9.87 -5.79 11.85
N ILE A 147 9.10 -6.07 12.91
CA ILE A 147 7.67 -5.79 13.02
C ILE A 147 7.46 -4.84 14.19
N VAL A 148 6.73 -3.76 13.96
CA VAL A 148 6.45 -2.73 14.97
C VAL A 148 4.94 -2.61 15.17
N ILE A 149 4.47 -2.70 16.42
CA ILE A 149 3.05 -2.51 16.74
C ILE A 149 2.93 -1.48 17.86
N HIS A 150 2.39 -0.31 17.54
CA HIS A 150 2.29 0.81 18.48
C HIS A 150 0.87 1.37 18.52
N SER A 151 0.40 1.82 19.68
CA SER A 151 -0.95 2.38 19.84
C SER A 151 -1.21 3.63 18.99
N HIS A 152 -0.15 4.32 18.55
CA HIS A 152 -0.22 5.52 17.71
C HIS A 152 0.20 5.26 16.24
N ILE A 153 0.58 4.03 15.88
CA ILE A 153 0.79 3.70 14.46
C ILE A 153 -0.58 3.55 13.82
N ARG A 154 -0.92 4.50 12.96
CA ARG A 154 -2.09 4.42 12.08
C ARG A 154 -1.97 5.46 10.95
N PRO A 155 -2.14 5.06 9.69
CA PRO A 155 -2.38 3.69 9.22
C PRO A 155 -1.17 2.75 9.40
N ALA A 156 -1.35 1.47 9.08
CA ALA A 156 -0.23 0.57 8.90
C ALA A 156 0.55 0.92 7.63
N PHE A 157 1.83 0.57 7.59
CA PHE A 157 2.69 0.80 6.42
C PHE A 157 3.94 -0.07 6.47
N PHE A 158 4.54 -0.27 5.31
CA PHE A 158 5.92 -0.73 5.14
C PHE A 158 6.83 0.48 4.90
N LEU A 159 8.00 0.52 5.56
CA LEU A 159 9.00 1.56 5.32
C LEU A 159 10.22 0.96 4.62
N PRO A 160 10.40 1.20 3.29
CA PRO A 160 11.56 0.71 2.56
C PRO A 160 12.88 1.08 3.23
N ALA A 161 12.98 2.30 3.79
CA ALA A 161 14.20 2.79 4.44
C ALA A 161 14.80 1.80 5.45
N THR A 162 13.94 1.18 6.28
CA THR A 162 14.32 0.28 7.38
C THR A 162 14.05 -1.19 7.04
N GLY A 163 13.23 -1.45 6.04
CA GLY A 163 12.72 -2.79 5.73
C GLY A 163 11.76 -3.33 6.80
N ALA A 164 11.24 -2.49 7.69
CA ALA A 164 10.31 -2.88 8.73
C ALA A 164 8.85 -2.60 8.32
N ILE A 165 7.93 -3.36 8.92
CA ILE A 165 6.48 -3.11 8.83
C ILE A 165 5.96 -2.55 10.15
N TYR A 166 4.98 -1.66 10.04
CA TYR A 166 4.38 -0.90 11.13
C TYR A 166 2.90 -1.17 11.11
N LEU A 167 2.38 -1.80 12.16
CA LEU A 167 1.00 -2.31 12.17
C LEU A 167 0.12 -1.48 13.09
N ASP A 168 -1.05 -1.10 12.56
CA ASP A 168 -2.13 -0.52 13.36
C ASP A 168 -2.76 -1.61 14.26
N PRO A 169 -2.73 -1.45 15.59
CA PRO A 169 -3.30 -2.42 16.52
C PRO A 169 -4.84 -2.54 16.44
N GLN A 170 -5.52 -1.68 15.68
CA GLN A 170 -6.94 -1.80 15.36
C GLN A 170 -7.26 -3.15 14.71
N TYR A 171 -6.29 -3.81 14.07
CA TYR A 171 -6.42 -5.12 13.45
C TYR A 171 -6.17 -6.30 14.41
N LEU A 172 -5.75 -6.02 15.65
CA LEU A 172 -5.27 -7.03 16.61
C LEU A 172 -6.13 -7.19 17.85
N TRP A 173 -6.87 -6.15 18.26
CA TRP A 173 -7.62 -6.23 19.53
C TRP A 173 -8.74 -7.28 19.48
N LEU A 174 -8.98 -7.89 20.64
CA LEU A 174 -10.02 -8.88 20.87
C LEU A 174 -11.06 -8.41 21.89
N THR A 175 -10.69 -7.47 22.76
CA THR A 175 -11.60 -6.91 23.79
C THR A 175 -11.64 -5.38 23.72
N ALA A 176 -12.73 -4.80 24.21
CA ALA A 176 -12.87 -3.36 24.37
C ALA A 176 -11.74 -2.74 25.23
N ALA A 177 -11.26 -3.46 26.26
CA ALA A 177 -10.16 -2.98 27.09
C ALA A 177 -8.87 -2.78 26.28
N GLN A 178 -8.55 -3.73 25.39
CA GLN A 178 -7.43 -3.60 24.45
C GLN A 178 -7.66 -2.47 23.45
N ARG A 179 -8.85 -2.42 22.82
CA ARG A 179 -9.21 -1.37 21.87
C ARG A 179 -9.07 0.03 22.47
N ASN A 180 -9.50 0.22 23.72
CA ASN A 180 -9.46 1.51 24.39
C ASN A 180 -8.03 2.00 24.72
N THR A 181 -7.00 1.18 24.48
CA THR A 181 -5.58 1.60 24.58
C THR A 181 -5.00 2.12 23.26
N ILE A 182 -5.77 2.08 22.16
CA ILE A 182 -5.34 2.49 20.83
C ILE A 182 -5.70 3.96 20.60
N SER A 183 -4.83 4.71 19.91
CA SER A 183 -5.07 6.10 19.53
C SER A 183 -6.35 6.23 18.70
N ASN A 184 -7.15 7.24 19.03
CA ASN A 184 -8.35 7.60 18.28
C ASN A 184 -8.12 8.72 17.25
N GLU A 185 -6.86 9.15 17.03
CA GLU A 185 -6.50 10.19 16.05
C GLU A 185 -7.12 9.91 14.68
N GLN A 186 -7.60 10.93 13.98
CA GLN A 186 -8.21 10.68 12.68
C GLN A 186 -7.16 10.20 11.67
N ASP A 187 -7.54 9.28 10.77
CA ASP A 187 -6.66 8.95 9.64
C ASP A 187 -6.47 10.24 8.80
N TYR A 188 -5.24 10.58 8.44
CA TYR A 188 -4.94 11.82 7.72
C TYR A 188 -5.64 11.90 6.35
N ARG A 189 -6.05 10.74 5.81
CA ARG A 189 -6.77 10.63 4.53
C ARG A 189 -8.28 10.83 4.69
N ALA A 190 -8.76 10.97 5.91
CA ALA A 190 -10.18 11.24 6.14
C ALA A 190 -10.60 12.53 5.42
N GLY A 191 -11.75 12.47 4.74
CA GLY A 191 -12.27 13.58 3.96
C GLY A 191 -11.71 13.71 2.54
N PHE A 192 -10.69 12.94 2.12
CA PHE A 192 -10.18 12.98 0.74
C PHE A 192 -11.27 12.66 -0.28
N ALA A 193 -12.04 11.61 -0.01
CA ALA A 193 -13.16 11.21 -0.84
C ALA A 193 -14.28 12.26 -0.90
N SER A 194 -14.38 13.19 0.06
CA SER A 194 -15.44 14.23 0.09
C SER A 194 -15.49 15.05 -1.21
N GLN A 195 -14.38 15.11 -1.94
CA GLN A 195 -14.20 15.87 -3.17
C GLN A 195 -14.83 15.24 -4.44
N VAL A 196 -15.33 14.00 -4.39
CA VAL A 196 -15.94 13.31 -5.54
C VAL A 196 -17.44 13.07 -5.37
N GLY A 197 -18.16 12.96 -6.50
CA GLY A 197 -19.62 12.80 -6.54
C GLY A 197 -20.13 11.38 -6.26
N PHE A 198 -19.26 10.40 -6.02
CA PHE A 198 -19.60 9.00 -5.84
C PHE A 198 -19.01 8.43 -4.53
N ALA A 199 -19.51 7.27 -4.11
CA ALA A 199 -18.94 6.48 -3.02
C ALA A 199 -18.13 5.31 -3.60
N ASN A 200 -16.91 5.13 -3.10
CA ASN A 200 -16.05 3.99 -3.39
C ASN A 200 -16.16 2.99 -2.23
N LEU A 201 -16.92 1.93 -2.41
CA LEU A 201 -17.20 0.96 -1.36
C LEU A 201 -16.36 -0.29 -1.59
N ALA A 202 -15.55 -0.67 -0.62
CA ALA A 202 -14.79 -1.92 -0.63
C ALA A 202 -14.96 -2.67 0.68
N THR A 203 -15.09 -4.00 0.62
CA THR A 203 -15.23 -4.84 1.81
C THR A 203 -14.70 -6.24 1.58
N TYR A 204 -14.36 -6.92 2.68
CA TYR A 204 -14.11 -8.35 2.68
C TYR A 204 -15.31 -9.13 3.20
N THR A 205 -15.71 -10.18 2.49
CA THR A 205 -16.84 -11.04 2.87
C THR A 205 -16.42 -12.49 2.97
N LYS A 206 -17.12 -13.24 3.81
CA LYS A 206 -16.94 -14.68 3.98
C LYS A 206 -18.29 -15.30 4.28
N ASN A 207 -18.68 -16.31 3.51
CA ASN A 207 -19.96 -17.02 3.67
C ASN A 207 -21.18 -16.07 3.67
N ASN A 208 -21.18 -15.04 2.83
CA ASN A 208 -22.21 -13.98 2.79
C ASN A 208 -22.35 -13.16 4.10
N ASP A 209 -21.31 -13.11 4.94
CA ASP A 209 -21.15 -12.19 6.06
C ASP A 209 -19.86 -11.36 5.93
N PHE A 210 -19.74 -10.23 6.65
CA PHE A 210 -18.48 -9.49 6.71
C PHE A 210 -17.39 -10.38 7.29
N ALA A 211 -16.26 -10.48 6.59
CA ALA A 211 -15.12 -11.28 7.03
C ALA A 211 -14.49 -10.66 8.28
N PHE A 212 -14.48 -9.34 8.37
CA PHE A 212 -13.88 -8.59 9.45
C PHE A 212 -14.93 -8.25 10.52
N GLY A 213 -14.49 -8.13 11.76
CA GLY A 213 -15.37 -7.89 12.90
C GLY A 213 -15.74 -6.41 13.02
N ASP A 214 -16.89 -6.15 13.65
CA ASP A 214 -17.32 -4.79 14.00
C ASP A 214 -16.24 -4.08 14.84
N SER A 215 -15.86 -2.87 14.42
CA SER A 215 -14.85 -2.04 15.06
C SER A 215 -15.30 -1.50 16.43
N THR A 216 -16.60 -1.51 16.70
CA THR A 216 -17.22 -1.02 17.94
C THR A 216 -17.62 -2.14 18.91
N ALA A 217 -17.57 -3.40 18.47
CA ALA A 217 -17.95 -4.55 19.27
C ALA A 217 -17.16 -4.62 20.60
N ALA A 218 -17.83 -5.05 21.68
CA ALA A 218 -17.17 -5.22 22.97
C ALA A 218 -16.13 -6.35 22.95
N ILE A 219 -16.37 -7.38 22.13
CA ILE A 219 -15.49 -8.52 21.91
C ILE A 219 -15.46 -8.81 20.41
N ARG A 220 -14.27 -9.02 19.85
CA ARG A 220 -14.09 -9.41 18.45
C ARG A 220 -13.75 -10.90 18.35
N GLY A 221 -14.38 -11.58 17.39
CA GLY A 221 -14.12 -13.00 17.15
C GLY A 221 -12.72 -13.23 16.59
N GLN A 222 -11.98 -14.20 17.13
CA GLN A 222 -10.60 -14.47 16.71
C GLN A 222 -10.45 -14.81 15.22
N SER A 223 -11.45 -15.40 14.57
CA SER A 223 -11.39 -15.66 13.13
C SER A 223 -11.52 -14.37 12.32
N GLN A 224 -12.39 -13.45 12.75
CA GLN A 224 -12.55 -12.15 12.08
C GLN A 224 -11.30 -11.28 12.27
N THR A 225 -10.69 -11.31 13.47
CA THR A 225 -9.40 -10.65 13.73
C THR A 225 -8.29 -11.28 12.89
N LEU A 226 -8.24 -12.62 12.78
CA LEU A 226 -7.29 -13.30 11.91
C LEU A 226 -7.41 -12.81 10.46
N TYR A 227 -8.62 -12.76 9.90
CA TYR A 227 -8.81 -12.33 8.51
C TYR A 227 -8.42 -10.87 8.31
N ALA A 228 -8.78 -9.98 9.25
CA ALA A 228 -8.42 -8.56 9.18
C ALA A 228 -6.90 -8.37 9.22
N LEU A 229 -6.22 -9.01 10.17
CA LEU A 229 -4.77 -8.93 10.29
C LEU A 229 -4.07 -9.59 9.10
N SER A 230 -4.56 -10.72 8.59
CA SER A 230 -3.92 -11.38 7.45
C SER A 230 -4.04 -10.57 6.17
N ALA A 231 -5.15 -9.87 5.93
CA ALA A 231 -5.28 -8.96 4.79
C ALA A 231 -4.23 -7.85 4.89
N LEU A 232 -4.15 -7.18 6.06
CA LEU A 232 -3.13 -6.17 6.33
C LEU A 232 -1.70 -6.71 6.10
N LEU A 233 -1.39 -7.90 6.64
CA LEU A 233 -0.06 -8.47 6.51
C LEU A 233 0.27 -8.88 5.08
N PHE A 234 -0.66 -9.49 4.33
CA PHE A 234 -0.41 -9.78 2.93
C PHE A 234 -0.15 -8.52 2.11
N HIS A 235 -0.82 -7.41 2.45
CA HIS A 235 -0.58 -6.11 1.85
C HIS A 235 0.83 -5.57 2.15
N GLU A 236 1.14 -5.35 3.42
CA GLU A 236 2.41 -4.72 3.81
C GLU A 236 3.63 -5.60 3.49
N LEU A 237 3.45 -6.92 3.58
CA LEU A 237 4.50 -7.85 3.20
C LEU A 237 4.64 -8.00 1.68
N ALA A 238 3.61 -7.69 0.88
CA ALA A 238 3.77 -7.59 -0.56
C ALA A 238 4.69 -6.42 -0.92
N HIS A 239 4.50 -5.25 -0.28
CA HIS A 239 5.44 -4.11 -0.41
C HIS A 239 6.86 -4.52 0.00
N ALA A 240 7.00 -5.22 1.13
CA ALA A 240 8.30 -5.72 1.58
C ALA A 240 8.94 -6.70 0.58
N ALA A 241 8.18 -7.66 0.06
CA ALA A 241 8.67 -8.64 -0.90
C ALA A 241 8.95 -8.04 -2.29
N ASP A 242 8.26 -6.97 -2.66
CA ASP A 242 8.50 -6.21 -3.89
C ASP A 242 9.88 -5.52 -3.84
N GLN A 243 10.16 -4.82 -2.73
CA GLN A 243 11.41 -4.09 -2.54
C GLN A 243 12.58 -4.99 -2.13
N TYR A 244 12.32 -6.04 -1.35
CA TYR A 244 13.31 -6.97 -0.81
C TYR A 244 12.92 -8.43 -1.13
N PRO A 245 13.01 -8.86 -2.40
CA PRO A 245 12.54 -10.17 -2.81
C PRO A 245 13.31 -11.30 -2.11
N LEU A 246 12.64 -12.42 -1.85
CA LEU A 246 13.24 -13.57 -1.15
C LEU A 246 14.48 -14.13 -1.85
N THR A 247 14.61 -13.96 -3.16
CA THR A 247 15.80 -14.32 -3.94
C THR A 247 17.02 -13.46 -3.61
N LEU A 248 16.82 -12.16 -3.34
CA LEU A 248 17.86 -11.26 -2.85
C LEU A 248 18.33 -11.71 -1.46
N ILE A 249 17.39 -11.99 -0.56
CA ILE A 249 17.69 -12.41 0.81
C ILE A 249 18.43 -13.77 0.82
N ALA A 250 17.99 -14.72 0.00
CA ALA A 250 18.63 -16.03 -0.16
C ALA A 250 20.06 -15.93 -0.74
N GLY A 251 20.31 -14.93 -1.58
CA GLY A 251 21.62 -14.65 -2.18
C GLY A 251 22.70 -14.19 -1.20
N ARG A 252 22.32 -13.96 0.07
CA ARG A 252 23.15 -13.37 1.13
C ARG A 252 23.58 -11.94 0.79
N VAL A 253 22.84 -11.00 1.36
CA VAL A 253 23.15 -9.58 1.33
C VAL A 253 24.39 -9.28 2.19
N ASP A 254 25.17 -8.29 1.77
CA ASP A 254 26.29 -7.77 2.55
C ASP A 254 25.79 -7.27 3.91
N ALA A 255 26.48 -7.62 4.99
CA ALA A 255 26.06 -7.27 6.34
C ALA A 255 26.31 -5.77 6.63
N ASP A 256 27.27 -5.12 5.98
CA ASP A 256 27.62 -3.73 6.32
C ASP A 256 26.74 -2.69 5.59
N VAL A 257 25.87 -3.13 4.68
CA VAL A 257 24.92 -2.25 3.97
C VAL A 257 23.67 -1.99 4.82
N ARG A 258 22.98 -0.89 4.52
CA ARG A 258 21.66 -0.59 5.09
C ARG A 258 20.56 -1.05 4.12
N PRO A 259 19.35 -1.39 4.60
CA PRO A 259 18.26 -1.87 3.75
C PRO A 259 18.04 -0.99 2.51
N PHE A 260 17.93 0.33 2.67
CA PHE A 260 17.69 1.25 1.56
C PHE A 260 18.79 1.26 0.48
N ASN A 261 20.01 0.80 0.79
CA ASN A 261 21.06 0.67 -0.23
C ASN A 261 20.81 -0.49 -1.20
N LEU A 262 19.88 -1.39 -0.87
CA LEU A 262 19.51 -2.55 -1.69
C LEU A 262 18.31 -2.30 -2.59
N ILE A 263 17.58 -1.20 -2.38
CA ILE A 263 16.41 -0.82 -3.18
C ILE A 263 16.82 -0.58 -4.63
N LYS A 264 15.97 -1.04 -5.55
CA LYS A 264 16.14 -0.88 -6.99
C LYS A 264 14.78 -0.57 -7.63
N ASP A 265 14.36 0.69 -7.52
CA ASP A 265 13.01 1.18 -7.87
C ASP A 265 12.54 0.91 -9.31
N ASP A 266 13.41 0.45 -10.21
CA ASP A 266 13.13 0.10 -11.61
C ASP A 266 13.25 -1.41 -11.92
N GLN A 267 13.59 -2.21 -10.92
CA GLN A 267 13.84 -3.66 -11.00
C GLN A 267 12.98 -4.46 -10.02
N ASP A 268 12.01 -3.81 -9.37
CA ASP A 268 11.02 -4.44 -8.52
C ASP A 268 9.84 -5.00 -9.35
N THR A 269 9.01 -5.82 -8.69
CA THR A 269 7.85 -6.47 -9.32
C THR A 269 6.83 -5.44 -9.77
N SER A 270 6.62 -4.38 -8.99
CA SER A 270 5.68 -3.31 -9.31
C SER A 270 6.05 -2.53 -10.57
N SER A 271 7.34 -2.23 -10.78
CA SER A 271 7.82 -1.61 -12.03
C SER A 271 7.72 -2.54 -13.22
N ASP A 272 8.04 -3.82 -13.02
CA ASP A 272 7.90 -4.82 -14.05
C ASP A 272 6.43 -5.01 -14.46
N LEU A 273 5.50 -4.98 -13.49
CA LEU A 273 4.06 -5.05 -13.71
C LEU A 273 3.57 -3.83 -14.49
N ASP A 274 3.90 -2.62 -14.03
CA ASP A 274 3.48 -1.37 -14.69
C ASP A 274 4.01 -1.27 -16.13
N ARG A 275 5.22 -1.77 -16.41
CA ARG A 275 5.75 -1.82 -17.79
C ARG A 275 5.09 -2.90 -18.65
N SER A 276 4.87 -4.09 -18.10
CA SER A 276 4.48 -5.27 -18.89
C SER A 276 2.97 -5.40 -19.04
N LEU A 277 2.23 -5.04 -18.01
CA LEU A 277 0.78 -5.12 -17.90
C LEU A 277 0.27 -3.82 -17.23
N PRO A 278 0.41 -2.64 -17.87
CA PRO A 278 0.07 -1.35 -17.25
C PRO A 278 -1.42 -1.23 -16.90
N LEU A 279 -1.73 -0.38 -15.93
CA LEU A 279 -3.06 0.25 -15.88
C LEU A 279 -3.12 1.34 -16.95
N THR A 280 -4.25 1.52 -17.62
CA THR A 280 -4.34 2.42 -18.77
C THR A 280 -5.30 3.58 -18.56
N SER A 281 -6.24 3.47 -17.62
CA SER A 281 -7.23 4.51 -17.37
C SER A 281 -6.62 5.71 -16.66
N THR A 282 -6.45 6.81 -17.39
CA THR A 282 -6.01 8.10 -16.83
C THR A 282 -7.04 8.66 -15.85
N THR A 283 -8.33 8.49 -16.14
CA THR A 283 -9.42 8.90 -15.24
C THR A 283 -9.32 8.17 -13.90
N MET A 284 -9.13 6.85 -13.90
CA MET A 284 -9.03 6.09 -12.66
C MET A 284 -7.76 6.43 -11.87
N ARG A 285 -6.63 6.70 -12.54
CA ARG A 285 -5.43 7.24 -11.87
C ARG A 285 -5.71 8.56 -11.17
N GLN A 286 -6.37 9.51 -11.84
CA GLN A 286 -6.74 10.79 -11.23
C GLN A 286 -7.70 10.62 -10.06
N ILE A 287 -8.65 9.69 -10.15
CA ILE A 287 -9.51 9.30 -9.02
C ILE A 287 -8.66 8.76 -7.87
N GLY A 288 -7.73 7.86 -8.14
CA GLY A 288 -6.84 7.29 -7.12
C GLY A 288 -6.01 8.36 -6.40
N GLN A 289 -5.47 9.32 -7.13
CA GLN A 289 -4.75 10.45 -6.52
C GLN A 289 -5.65 11.26 -5.57
N VAL A 290 -6.88 11.56 -5.96
CA VAL A 290 -7.83 12.29 -5.09
C VAL A 290 -8.20 11.47 -3.87
N LEU A 291 -8.56 10.19 -4.07
CA LEU A 291 -9.07 9.34 -2.99
C LEU A 291 -8.00 8.97 -1.96
N PHE A 292 -6.75 8.80 -2.39
CA PHE A 292 -5.72 8.14 -1.57
C PHE A 292 -4.47 9.01 -1.32
N GLN A 293 -4.24 10.04 -2.14
CA GLN A 293 -3.05 10.91 -2.04
C GLN A 293 -3.40 12.36 -1.68
N GLY A 294 -4.70 12.68 -1.51
CA GLY A 294 -5.15 14.01 -1.08
C GLY A 294 -5.10 15.08 -2.16
N GLU A 295 -4.87 14.69 -3.41
CA GLU A 295 -4.88 15.61 -4.55
C GLU A 295 -6.25 16.29 -4.69
N LYS A 296 -6.24 17.54 -5.13
CA LYS A 296 -7.48 18.31 -5.29
C LYS A 296 -8.27 17.80 -6.49
N ALA A 297 -9.55 17.47 -6.29
CA ALA A 297 -10.40 17.05 -7.40
C ALA A 297 -10.57 18.19 -8.43
N SER A 298 -10.32 17.87 -9.70
CA SER A 298 -10.71 18.75 -10.80
C SER A 298 -12.23 18.78 -10.96
N SER A 299 -12.77 19.80 -11.63
CA SER A 299 -14.21 19.88 -11.92
C SER A 299 -14.72 18.66 -12.71
N THR A 300 -13.88 18.06 -13.54
CA THR A 300 -14.22 16.85 -14.29
C THR A 300 -14.32 15.64 -13.37
N ILE A 301 -13.32 15.42 -12.51
CA ILE A 301 -13.31 14.29 -11.58
C ILE A 301 -14.43 14.41 -10.54
N ALA A 302 -14.64 15.61 -10.01
CA ALA A 302 -15.71 15.87 -9.05
C ALA A 302 -17.12 15.62 -9.61
N ALA A 303 -17.31 15.80 -10.93
CA ALA A 303 -18.59 15.64 -11.61
C ALA A 303 -18.90 14.20 -12.06
N LEU A 304 -17.95 13.26 -11.92
CA LEU A 304 -18.17 11.87 -12.34
C LEU A 304 -19.24 11.19 -11.48
N THR A 305 -20.15 10.50 -12.15
CA THR A 305 -21.16 9.63 -11.52
C THR A 305 -20.58 8.26 -11.19
N ALA A 306 -21.20 7.55 -10.25
CA ALA A 306 -20.77 6.20 -9.88
C ALA A 306 -20.79 5.22 -11.08
N ALA A 307 -21.73 5.39 -12.02
CA ALA A 307 -21.84 4.55 -13.22
C ALA A 307 -20.68 4.80 -14.20
N GLU A 308 -20.27 6.06 -14.36
CA GLU A 308 -19.12 6.42 -15.21
C GLU A 308 -17.82 5.89 -14.61
N VAL A 309 -17.63 6.02 -13.29
CA VAL A 309 -16.47 5.44 -12.59
C VAL A 309 -16.43 3.92 -12.76
N GLY A 310 -17.57 3.23 -12.55
CA GLY A 310 -17.66 1.80 -12.78
C GLY A 310 -17.30 1.40 -14.21
N SER A 311 -17.70 2.19 -15.21
CA SER A 311 -17.36 1.94 -16.62
C SER A 311 -15.86 2.10 -16.90
N HIS A 312 -15.23 3.10 -16.29
CA HIS A 312 -13.77 3.30 -16.37
C HIS A 312 -12.99 2.20 -15.66
N PHE A 313 -13.47 1.71 -14.51
CA PHE A 313 -12.84 0.63 -13.74
C PHE A 313 -12.97 -0.72 -14.44
N GLU A 314 -14.17 -1.08 -14.91
CA GLU A 314 -14.47 -2.37 -15.55
C GLU A 314 -13.58 -2.67 -16.76
N THR A 315 -13.24 -1.61 -17.52
CA THR A 315 -12.49 -1.71 -18.77
C THR A 315 -10.97 -1.71 -18.60
N ASP A 316 -10.48 -1.54 -17.37
CA ASP A 316 -9.06 -1.44 -17.07
C ASP A 316 -8.58 -2.59 -16.15
N GLY A 317 -7.27 -2.64 -15.89
CA GLY A 317 -6.59 -3.82 -15.34
C GLY A 317 -6.49 -3.93 -13.82
N ALA A 318 -7.09 -3.05 -13.02
CA ALA A 318 -6.95 -3.07 -11.57
C ALA A 318 -7.89 -4.09 -10.90
N SER A 319 -7.47 -4.64 -9.74
CA SER A 319 -8.34 -5.42 -8.86
C SER A 319 -9.13 -4.55 -7.87
N ASP A 320 -8.55 -3.43 -7.44
CA ASP A 320 -9.15 -2.50 -6.48
C ASP A 320 -8.97 -1.04 -6.93
N THR A 321 -9.83 -0.14 -6.47
CA THR A 321 -9.66 1.30 -6.70
C THR A 321 -8.35 1.81 -6.08
N TYR A 322 -7.88 1.23 -4.97
CA TYR A 322 -6.63 1.64 -4.30
C TYR A 322 -5.38 1.40 -5.17
N ALA A 323 -5.44 0.43 -6.10
CA ALA A 323 -4.39 0.17 -7.07
C ALA A 323 -4.03 1.39 -7.95
N TYR A 324 -4.95 2.35 -8.11
CA TYR A 324 -4.72 3.55 -8.90
C TYR A 324 -3.92 4.64 -8.18
N SER A 325 -3.61 4.45 -6.89
CA SER A 325 -2.83 5.41 -6.12
C SER A 325 -1.34 5.37 -6.47
N THR A 326 -0.73 4.19 -6.56
CA THR A 326 0.65 3.98 -7.01
C THR A 326 0.82 2.59 -7.63
N LYS A 327 1.92 2.38 -8.39
CA LYS A 327 2.29 1.03 -8.91
C LYS A 327 2.52 -0.01 -7.80
N TYR A 328 2.99 0.45 -6.63
CA TYR A 328 3.22 -0.40 -5.47
C TYR A 328 1.89 -0.91 -4.92
N GLU A 329 0.90 -0.03 -4.84
CA GLU A 329 -0.44 -0.37 -4.34
C GLU A 329 -1.20 -1.30 -5.29
N ASP A 330 -1.04 -1.15 -6.61
CA ASP A 330 -1.57 -2.12 -7.58
C ASP A 330 -1.00 -3.53 -7.35
N THR A 331 0.30 -3.62 -7.11
CA THR A 331 0.98 -4.88 -6.84
C THR A 331 0.51 -5.50 -5.51
N ALA A 332 0.45 -4.71 -4.44
CA ALA A 332 0.02 -5.17 -3.13
C ALA A 332 -1.45 -5.61 -3.12
N MET A 333 -2.35 -4.87 -3.77
CA MET A 333 -3.78 -5.22 -3.85
C MET A 333 -4.04 -6.52 -4.62
N LEU A 334 -3.38 -6.72 -5.77
CA LEU A 334 -3.46 -7.98 -6.53
C LEU A 334 -3.04 -9.17 -5.68
N PHE A 335 -1.97 -9.00 -4.90
CA PHE A 335 -1.43 -10.05 -4.04
C PHE A 335 -2.32 -10.31 -2.82
N GLU A 336 -2.71 -9.27 -2.08
CA GLU A 336 -3.55 -9.35 -0.88
C GLU A 336 -4.87 -10.06 -1.17
N GLU A 337 -5.63 -9.59 -2.15
CA GLU A 337 -6.95 -10.13 -2.45
C GLU A 337 -6.88 -11.62 -2.82
N PHE A 338 -5.88 -11.97 -3.64
CA PHE A 338 -5.67 -13.34 -4.05
C PHE A 338 -5.30 -14.22 -2.85
N MET A 339 -4.34 -13.81 -2.04
CA MET A 339 -3.89 -14.59 -0.88
C MET A 339 -4.99 -14.75 0.18
N MET A 340 -5.83 -13.74 0.36
CA MET A 340 -7.03 -13.82 1.21
C MET A 340 -8.02 -14.87 0.69
N LYS A 341 -8.23 -14.96 -0.62
CA LYS A 341 -9.05 -16.03 -1.21
C LYS A 341 -8.45 -17.40 -0.97
N ILE A 342 -7.18 -17.58 -1.29
CA ILE A 342 -6.51 -18.90 -1.26
C ILE A 342 -6.47 -19.47 0.14
N HIS A 343 -6.07 -18.66 1.12
CA HIS A 343 -5.81 -19.16 2.46
C HIS A 343 -7.03 -19.17 3.36
N TYR A 344 -7.98 -18.26 3.10
CA TYR A 344 -9.11 -18.08 3.99
C TYR A 344 -10.45 -18.22 3.31
N ASN A 345 -10.54 -18.40 1.99
CA ASN A 345 -11.80 -18.33 1.24
C ASN A 345 -12.62 -17.10 1.65
N VAL A 346 -11.94 -15.96 1.69
CA VAL A 346 -12.49 -14.63 1.92
C VAL A 346 -12.54 -13.93 0.56
N ASP A 347 -13.67 -13.33 0.24
CA ASP A 347 -13.91 -12.64 -1.02
C ASP A 347 -13.70 -11.12 -0.84
N ARG A 348 -13.14 -10.45 -1.85
CA ARG A 348 -13.09 -8.98 -1.93
C ARG A 348 -14.29 -8.51 -2.74
N GLU A 349 -15.04 -7.54 -2.23
CA GLU A 349 -16.15 -6.92 -2.96
C GLU A 349 -15.90 -5.43 -3.12
N LEU A 350 -16.20 -4.91 -4.31
CA LEU A 350 -16.06 -3.51 -4.65
C LEU A 350 -17.35 -3.02 -5.31
N ALA A 351 -17.78 -1.81 -4.98
CA ALA A 351 -18.94 -1.18 -5.56
C ALA A 351 -18.76 0.34 -5.68
N PHE A 352 -19.36 0.91 -6.73
CA PHE A 352 -19.54 2.35 -6.86
C PHE A 352 -21.02 2.67 -6.71
N ALA A 353 -21.32 3.66 -5.87
CA ALA A 353 -22.68 4.10 -5.60
C ALA A 353 -22.80 5.62 -5.66
N ASP A 354 -23.96 6.11 -6.03
CA ASP A 354 -24.26 7.54 -5.89
C ASP A 354 -24.26 7.90 -4.40
N ARG A 355 -23.73 9.08 -4.06
CA ARG A 355 -23.75 9.56 -2.68
C ARG A 355 -25.18 9.89 -2.28
N PRO A 356 -25.72 9.27 -1.22
CA PRO A 356 -27.09 9.54 -0.83
C PRO A 356 -27.19 10.90 -0.13
N ILE A 357 -28.37 11.53 -0.23
CA ILE A 357 -28.67 12.82 0.43
C ILE A 357 -28.82 12.63 1.96
N SER A 358 -29.13 11.40 2.40
CA SER A 358 -29.14 10.94 3.80
C SER A 358 -28.26 9.70 3.96
N GLN A 359 -27.61 9.52 5.10
CA GLN A 359 -26.59 8.47 5.30
C GLN A 359 -27.05 7.07 5.82
N PRO A 360 -28.33 6.59 5.75
CA PRO A 360 -28.55 5.17 6.00
C PRO A 360 -28.07 4.34 4.79
N CYS A 361 -27.42 3.21 5.06
CA CYS A 361 -26.92 2.26 4.04
C CYS A 361 -27.94 1.84 2.96
N GLN A 362 -29.24 1.99 3.26
CA GLN A 362 -30.36 1.65 2.37
C GLN A 362 -30.52 2.64 1.20
N ASP A 363 -29.92 3.83 1.32
CA ASP A 363 -30.08 4.93 0.36
C ASP A 363 -28.98 4.93 -0.72
N TYR A 364 -27.95 4.08 -0.61
CA TYR A 364 -26.92 3.98 -1.64
C TYR A 364 -27.49 3.36 -2.91
N ASN A 365 -27.55 4.16 -3.98
CA ASN A 365 -27.84 3.67 -5.32
C ASN A 365 -26.58 3.07 -5.94
N VAL A 366 -26.37 1.77 -5.76
CA VAL A 366 -25.21 1.04 -6.32
C VAL A 366 -25.39 0.85 -7.83
N THR A 367 -24.54 1.49 -8.63
CA THR A 367 -24.61 1.46 -10.10
C THR A 367 -23.59 0.49 -10.72
N TYR A 368 -22.53 0.15 -9.98
CA TYR A 368 -21.53 -0.84 -10.39
C TYR A 368 -21.12 -1.68 -9.18
N ARG A 369 -20.89 -2.97 -9.42
CA ARG A 369 -20.40 -3.89 -8.39
C ARG A 369 -19.61 -5.03 -9.00
N ILE A 370 -18.62 -5.51 -8.26
CA ILE A 370 -17.85 -6.68 -8.63
C ILE A 370 -17.28 -7.36 -7.39
N SER A 371 -17.36 -8.68 -7.35
CA SER A 371 -16.71 -9.50 -6.33
C SER A 371 -15.55 -10.24 -6.97
N ASN A 372 -14.42 -10.30 -6.27
CA ASN A 372 -13.17 -10.94 -6.67
C ASN A 372 -12.68 -10.48 -8.05
N ARG A 373 -12.56 -9.17 -8.23
CA ARG A 373 -12.12 -8.56 -9.49
C ARG A 373 -10.76 -9.10 -9.96
N TYR A 374 -9.89 -9.50 -9.04
CA TYR A 374 -8.62 -10.18 -9.35
C TYR A 374 -8.78 -11.37 -10.34
N GLN A 375 -9.96 -12.01 -10.41
CA GLN A 375 -10.25 -13.09 -11.39
C GLN A 375 -10.30 -12.61 -12.84
N ASP A 376 -10.71 -11.37 -13.09
CA ASP A 376 -10.77 -10.79 -14.44
C ASP A 376 -9.39 -10.37 -14.95
N VAL A 377 -8.49 -10.09 -14.03
CA VAL A 377 -7.15 -9.56 -14.30
C VAL A 377 -6.08 -10.61 -13.96
N ILE A 378 -6.43 -11.88 -14.15
CA ILE A 378 -5.70 -12.99 -13.55
C ILE A 378 -4.25 -13.12 -14.02
N GLN A 379 -3.96 -12.72 -15.25
CA GLN A 379 -2.58 -12.68 -15.77
C GLN A 379 -1.69 -11.75 -14.95
N ARG A 380 -2.23 -10.66 -14.41
CA ARG A 380 -1.50 -9.74 -13.52
C ARG A 380 -1.28 -10.38 -12.15
N VAL A 381 -2.28 -11.06 -11.61
CA VAL A 381 -2.16 -11.78 -10.33
C VAL A 381 -1.09 -12.87 -10.44
N GLU A 382 -1.10 -13.67 -11.51
CA GLU A 382 -0.07 -14.69 -11.82
C GLU A 382 1.32 -14.06 -11.82
N PHE A 383 1.47 -12.94 -12.53
CA PHE A 383 2.73 -12.21 -12.63
C PHE A 383 3.28 -11.75 -11.28
N VAL A 384 2.41 -11.23 -10.40
CA VAL A 384 2.77 -10.71 -9.08
C VAL A 384 3.09 -11.86 -8.12
N VAL A 385 2.20 -12.85 -8.01
CA VAL A 385 2.34 -13.97 -7.07
C VAL A 385 3.62 -14.77 -7.35
N ASP A 386 3.92 -15.06 -8.62
CA ASP A 386 5.12 -15.82 -9.00
C ASP A 386 6.43 -15.10 -8.64
N ARG A 387 6.41 -13.75 -8.57
CA ARG A 387 7.60 -12.95 -8.24
C ARG A 387 7.74 -12.70 -6.74
N LEU A 388 6.64 -12.44 -6.04
CA LEU A 388 6.66 -12.19 -4.59
C LEU A 388 6.83 -13.48 -3.76
N LEU A 389 6.32 -14.61 -4.27
CA LEU A 389 6.43 -15.93 -3.65
C LEU A 389 6.99 -17.00 -4.61
N PRO A 390 8.25 -16.86 -5.06
CA PRO A 390 8.82 -17.74 -6.07
C PRO A 390 8.89 -19.20 -5.59
N GLY A 391 8.40 -20.12 -6.42
CA GLY A 391 8.44 -21.56 -6.18
C GLY A 391 7.27 -22.11 -5.36
N HIS A 392 6.28 -21.28 -4.99
CA HIS A 392 5.05 -21.72 -4.30
C HIS A 392 3.89 -21.66 -5.29
N THR A 393 3.52 -22.82 -5.84
CA THR A 393 2.58 -22.88 -6.96
C THR A 393 1.12 -22.82 -6.49
N HIS A 394 0.46 -21.69 -6.75
CA HIS A 394 -0.99 -21.54 -6.61
C HIS A 394 -1.74 -21.84 -7.93
N GLN A 395 -1.06 -22.44 -8.91
CA GLN A 395 -1.55 -22.66 -10.27
C GLN A 395 -2.91 -23.37 -10.33
N SER A 396 -3.19 -24.30 -9.41
CA SER A 396 -4.47 -25.02 -9.37
C SER A 396 -5.66 -24.10 -9.08
N PHE A 397 -5.47 -23.08 -8.25
CA PHE A 397 -6.48 -22.06 -7.98
C PHE A 397 -6.53 -21.01 -9.09
N MET A 398 -5.39 -20.66 -9.69
CA MET A 398 -5.34 -19.77 -10.86
C MET A 398 -6.09 -20.33 -12.06
N THR A 399 -6.23 -21.65 -12.14
CA THR A 399 -6.91 -22.35 -13.23
C THR A 399 -8.32 -22.81 -12.89
N ASN A 400 -8.73 -22.81 -11.62
CA ASN A 400 -10.04 -23.29 -11.16
C ASN A 400 -10.64 -22.36 -10.09
N PHE A 401 -11.17 -21.21 -10.53
CA PHE A 401 -11.81 -20.27 -9.60
C PHE A 401 -13.15 -20.80 -9.09
N PRO A 402 -13.40 -20.70 -7.78
CA PRO A 402 -14.76 -20.80 -7.26
C PRO A 402 -15.66 -19.74 -7.92
N THR A 403 -16.91 -20.10 -8.18
CA THR A 403 -17.93 -19.18 -8.71
C THR A 403 -18.02 -17.93 -7.82
N ARG A 404 -18.11 -16.75 -8.42
CA ARG A 404 -18.24 -15.49 -7.67
C ARG A 404 -19.46 -15.53 -6.76
N ALA A 405 -19.28 -15.11 -5.51
CA ALA A 405 -20.41 -14.71 -4.69
C ALA A 405 -21.10 -13.51 -5.36
N ASN A 406 -22.44 -13.48 -5.33
CA ASN A 406 -23.24 -12.43 -5.97
C ASN A 406 -24.01 -11.60 -4.91
N THR A 407 -23.48 -11.54 -3.68
CA THR A 407 -24.20 -10.98 -2.52
C THR A 407 -23.39 -9.86 -1.88
N LEU A 408 -23.66 -8.61 -2.27
CA LEU A 408 -23.14 -7.46 -1.53
C LEU A 408 -23.84 -7.37 -0.17
N ILE A 409 -23.04 -7.28 0.88
CA ILE A 409 -23.54 -7.05 2.24
C ILE A 409 -23.48 -5.55 2.51
N CYS A 410 -24.50 -4.82 2.08
CA CYS A 410 -24.72 -3.49 2.61
C CYS A 410 -25.59 -3.63 3.88
N LYS A 411 -24.98 -4.00 5.00
CA LYS A 411 -25.66 -3.98 6.32
C LYS A 411 -25.47 -2.59 6.95
N PRO A 412 -26.51 -2.00 7.58
CA PRO A 412 -26.36 -0.78 8.35
C PRO A 412 -25.33 -0.98 9.46
N ALA A 413 -24.39 -0.03 9.58
CA ALA A 413 -23.25 0.02 10.50
C ALA A 413 -22.01 -0.82 10.10
N LEU A 414 -21.30 -0.33 9.09
CA LEU A 414 -19.84 -0.25 9.15
C LEU A 414 -19.45 1.17 8.74
N GLN A 415 -19.38 2.07 9.72
CA GLN A 415 -18.55 3.26 9.54
C GLN A 415 -17.11 2.75 9.37
N SER A 416 -16.70 2.65 8.11
CA SER A 416 -15.49 3.30 7.60
C SER A 416 -14.11 2.84 8.17
N ARG A 417 -14.03 1.90 9.10
CA ARG A 417 -12.73 1.43 9.64
C ARG A 417 -12.30 0.06 9.14
N GLN A 418 -12.33 -0.16 7.83
CA GLN A 418 -11.67 -1.34 7.24
C GLN A 418 -10.80 -0.85 6.09
N LEU A 419 -9.48 -0.82 6.36
CA LEU A 419 -8.38 -0.31 5.50
C LEU A 419 -8.11 1.20 5.57
N GLY A 420 -8.04 1.78 6.78
CA GLY A 420 -7.53 3.15 6.97
C GLY A 420 -8.18 4.23 6.08
N HIS A 421 -9.35 3.94 5.51
CA HIS A 421 -10.02 4.82 4.57
C HIS A 421 -11.44 4.96 5.03
N GLU A 422 -11.72 6.21 5.35
CA GLU A 422 -12.97 6.80 5.77
C GLU A 422 -13.14 6.86 7.31
N SER A 423 -13.33 8.06 7.81
CA SER A 423 -14.31 8.33 8.85
C SER A 423 -14.84 9.71 8.55
N ASP A 424 -15.94 9.75 7.81
CA ASP A 424 -16.80 10.91 7.75
C ASP A 424 -17.56 10.95 9.08
N ASP A 425 -16.98 11.63 10.06
CA ASP A 425 -17.73 12.10 11.24
C ASP A 425 -17.58 13.62 11.31
N GLU A 426 -18.49 14.31 10.64
CA GLU A 426 -18.61 15.76 10.71
C GLU A 426 -19.63 16.11 11.79
N THR A 427 -19.17 16.41 13.01
CA THR A 427 -19.82 17.38 13.91
C THR A 427 -18.85 17.93 14.95
N THR A 428 -17.93 18.82 14.55
CA THR A 428 -17.59 19.96 15.42
C THR A 428 -17.35 21.20 14.56
N THR A 429 -18.20 22.20 14.74
CA THR A 429 -18.10 23.51 14.12
C THR A 429 -16.97 24.31 14.80
N GLU A 430 -15.87 24.56 14.10
CA GLU A 430 -14.99 25.71 14.36
C GLU A 430 -14.72 26.49 13.06
N PRO A 431 -14.60 27.83 13.13
CA PRO A 431 -14.69 28.68 11.96
C PRO A 431 -13.42 28.64 11.10
N ALA A 432 -13.63 28.58 9.78
CA ALA A 432 -12.60 28.58 8.75
C ALA A 432 -11.61 29.75 8.89
N LEU A 433 -10.31 29.43 9.00
CA LEU A 433 -9.22 30.38 8.83
C LEU A 433 -9.01 30.65 7.33
N ASN A 434 -9.01 31.93 6.97
CA ASN A 434 -8.95 32.46 5.62
C ASN A 434 -7.54 32.25 5.01
N ILE A 435 -7.47 31.53 3.89
CA ILE A 435 -6.22 31.06 3.23
C ILE A 435 -5.46 32.17 2.47
N GLU A 436 -5.91 33.43 2.51
CA GLU A 436 -5.23 34.55 1.82
C GLU A 436 -4.01 35.11 2.57
N ASP A 437 -3.75 34.74 3.83
CA ASP A 437 -2.60 35.26 4.61
C ASP A 437 -1.32 34.40 4.55
N VAL A 438 -1.36 33.21 3.93
CA VAL A 438 -0.20 32.28 3.89
C VAL A 438 0.70 32.47 2.66
N LEU A 439 0.25 33.24 1.65
CA LEU A 439 0.97 33.41 0.37
C LEU A 439 2.09 34.47 0.38
N ASN A 440 2.46 35.04 1.53
CA ASN A 440 3.40 36.18 1.59
C ASN A 440 4.67 35.95 2.43
N ASN A 441 5.26 34.74 2.42
CA ASN A 441 6.63 34.62 2.93
C ASN A 441 7.48 33.54 2.23
N THR A 442 7.72 33.75 0.94
CA THR A 442 8.88 33.16 0.24
C THR A 442 10.12 34.00 0.55
N THR A 443 10.95 33.57 1.51
CA THR A 443 12.40 33.84 1.45
C THR A 443 13.17 33.00 2.47
N ARG A 444 14.27 32.39 1.99
CA ARG A 444 15.35 31.65 2.68
C ARG A 444 15.07 30.15 2.85
N TRP A 445 15.92 29.19 2.43
CA TRP A 445 17.35 29.10 2.09
C TRP A 445 17.51 28.03 0.99
N ARG A 446 18.35 28.22 -0.05
CA ARG A 446 19.62 27.51 -0.27
C ARG A 446 19.77 26.13 0.37
#